data_AF-A0A7V4U429-F1
#
_entry.id   AF-A0A7V4U429-F1
#
_cell.length_a   1.000
_cell.length_b   1.000
_cell.length_c   1.000
_cell.angle_alpha   90.00
_cell.angle_beta   90.00
_cell.angle_gamma   90.00
#
_symmetry.space_group_name_H-M   'P 1'
#
loop_
_entity.id
_entity.type
_entity.pdbx_description
1 polymer ?
#
loop_
_entity_poly.entity_id
_entity_poly.type
_entity_poly.pdbx_seq_one_letter_code
_entity_poly.pdbx_strand_id
1 'polypeptide(L)'
;MEQDYLMTGLPVHRPEEYELLLEALRTRINVLNASVFLLKDSMNNNDLKSMEYINRINLELERIRRLLNQTPEKIISQKTKNQK
;
A
#
# COMPACT_ATOMS: atom_id res chain seq x y z
N MET A 1 12.28 -15.96 -34.24
CA MET A 1 13.43 -15.29 -33.62
C MET A 1 13.36 -13.84 -34.03
N GLU A 2 12.79 -12.98 -33.21
CA GLU A 2 12.96 -11.53 -33.33
C GLU A 2 13.09 -11.02 -31.90
N GLN A 3 14.32 -10.66 -31.58
CA GLN A 3 14.78 -10.22 -30.29
C GLN A 3 14.61 -8.71 -30.23
N ASP A 4 13.49 -8.23 -29.70
CA ASP A 4 13.34 -6.84 -29.34
C ASP A 4 14.11 -6.56 -28.04
N TYR A 5 15.43 -6.43 -28.19
CA TYR A 5 16.30 -5.84 -27.17
C TYR A 5 16.02 -4.35 -27.09
N LEU A 6 15.18 -3.94 -26.13
CA LEU A 6 15.20 -2.58 -25.62
C LEU A 6 16.56 -2.35 -24.94
N MET A 7 17.42 -1.59 -25.61
CA MET A 7 18.74 -1.09 -25.17
C MET A 7 18.61 -0.04 -24.06
N THR A 8 17.86 -0.35 -23.01
CA THR A 8 17.91 0.33 -21.73
C THR A 8 17.85 -0.77 -20.69
N GLY A 9 18.92 -0.96 -19.91
CA GLY A 9 18.96 -1.91 -18.79
C GLY A 9 18.00 -1.54 -17.63
N LEU A 10 16.89 -0.89 -17.94
CA LEU A 10 15.81 -0.54 -17.04
C LEU A 10 14.71 -1.61 -17.20
N PRO A 11 14.21 -2.16 -16.09
CA PRO A 11 13.06 -3.06 -16.14
C PRO A 11 11.90 -2.34 -16.83
N VAL A 12 11.35 -2.94 -17.89
CA VAL A 12 10.09 -2.49 -18.48
C VAL A 12 8.99 -2.87 -17.50
N HIS A 13 8.67 -1.96 -16.58
CA HIS A 13 7.58 -2.15 -15.63
C HIS A 13 6.25 -2.19 -16.39
N ARG A 14 5.43 -3.21 -16.10
CA ARG A 14 4.11 -3.33 -16.73
C ARG A 14 3.16 -2.29 -16.12
N PRO A 15 2.42 -1.51 -16.93
CA PRO A 15 1.42 -0.56 -16.42
C PRO A 15 0.45 -1.16 -15.40
N GLU A 16 0.07 -2.42 -15.59
CA GLU A 16 -0.80 -3.21 -14.70
C GLU A 16 -0.25 -3.33 -13.27
N GLU A 17 1.08 -3.39 -13.10
CA GLU A 17 1.72 -3.51 -11.78
C GLU A 17 1.58 -2.21 -10.98
N TYR A 18 1.63 -1.07 -11.67
CA TYR A 18 1.37 0.23 -11.06
C TYR A 18 -0.10 0.42 -10.74
N GLU A 19 -1.01 -0.05 -11.59
CA GLU A 19 -2.45 0.02 -11.32
C GLU A 19 -2.82 -0.73 -10.04
N LEU A 20 -2.29 -1.95 -9.85
CA LEU A 20 -2.49 -2.73 -8.63
C LEU A 20 -1.91 -2.03 -7.39
N LEU A 21 -0.72 -1.43 -7.52
CA LEU A 21 -0.11 -0.66 -6.42
C LEU A 21 -0.97 0.57 -6.07
N LEU A 22 -1.46 1.29 -7.09
CA LEU A 22 -2.33 2.45 -6.90
C LEU A 22 -3.66 2.06 -6.25
N GLU A 23 -4.27 0.94 -6.65
CA GLU A 23 -5.49 0.43 -6.04
C GLU A 23 -5.27 0.03 -4.57
N ALA A 24 -4.16 -0.65 -4.27
CA ALA A 24 -3.77 -0.98 -2.91
C ALA A 24 -3.57 0.29 -2.07
N LEU A 25 -2.88 1.30 -2.59
CA LEU A 25 -2.67 2.59 -1.91
C LEU A 25 -3.99 3.31 -1.66
N ARG A 26 -4.87 3.41 -2.66
CA ARG A 26 -6.21 4.01 -2.51
C ARG A 26 -7.01 3.34 -1.39
N THR A 27 -6.99 2.01 -1.35
CA THR A 27 -7.67 1.25 -0.30
C THR A 27 -7.14 1.61 1.09
N ARG A 28 -5.81 1.66 1.26
CA ARG A 28 -5.20 2.00 2.56
C ARG A 28 -5.47 3.44 2.97
N ILE A 29 -5.42 4.38 2.03
CA ILE A 29 -5.74 5.79 2.29
C ILE A 29 -7.20 5.94 2.73
N ASN A 30 -8.13 5.21 2.14
CA ASN A 30 -9.54 5.24 2.55
C ASN A 30 -9.72 4.75 4.00
N VAL A 31 -9.05 3.66 4.38
CA VAL A 31 -9.08 3.14 5.76
C VAL A 31 -8.42 4.13 6.74
N LEU A 32 -7.32 4.76 6.34
CA LEU A 32 -6.65 5.80 7.12
C LEU A 32 -7.59 6.99 7.36
N ASN A 33 -8.24 7.50 6.32
CA ASN A 33 -9.19 8.61 6.41
C ASN A 33 -10.36 8.27 7.35
N ALA A 34 -10.92 7.06 7.25
CA ALA A 34 -11.97 6.60 8.16
C ALA A 34 -11.47 6.55 9.62
N SER A 35 -10.25 6.08 9.85
CA SER A 35 -9.65 6.01 11.20
C SER A 35 -9.39 7.39 11.80
N VAL A 36 -8.95 8.36 10.99
CA VAL A 36 -8.78 9.76 11.39
C VAL A 36 -10.12 10.41 11.71
N PHE A 37 -11.15 10.14 10.91
CA PHE A 37 -12.51 10.62 11.17
C PHE A 37 -13.03 10.09 12.52
N LEU A 38 -12.89 8.78 12.78
CA LEU A 38 -13.31 8.15 14.03
C LEU A 38 -12.51 8.67 15.23
N LEU A 39 -11.21 8.94 15.07
CA LEU A 39 -10.41 9.58 16.11
C LEU A 39 -10.95 10.97 16.45
N LYS A 40 -11.22 11.80 15.43
CA LYS A 40 -11.77 13.14 15.64
C LYS A 40 -13.12 13.09 16.37
N ASP A 41 -14.00 12.17 15.97
CA ASP A 41 -15.29 11.98 16.62
C ASP A 41 -15.14 11.50 18.07
N SER A 42 -14.27 10.51 18.31
CA SER A 42 -13.94 10.01 19.66
C SER A 42 -13.41 11.10 20.58
N MET A 43 -12.54 11.98 20.08
CA MET A 43 -12.00 13.09 20.86
C MET A 43 -13.07 14.14 21.20
N ASN A 44 -13.98 14.43 20.27
CA ASN A 44 -15.09 15.37 20.51
C ASN A 44 -16.10 14.83 21.52
N ASN A 45 -16.29 13.51 21.55
CA ASN A 45 -17.27 12.84 22.40
C ASN A 45 -16.69 12.31 23.73
N ASN A 46 -15.43 12.62 24.05
CA ASN A 46 -14.68 12.09 25.20
C ASN A 46 -14.71 10.54 25.29
N ASP A 47 -14.74 9.85 24.15
CA ASP A 47 -14.70 8.39 24.08
C ASP A 47 -13.25 7.89 24.30
N LEU A 48 -13.12 6.84 25.13
CA LEU A 48 -11.85 6.21 25.53
C LEU A 48 -11.18 5.43 24.39
N LYS A 49 -11.82 5.35 23.21
CA LYS A 49 -11.29 4.67 22.00
C LYS A 49 -10.22 5.45 21.24
N SER A 50 -9.90 6.67 21.63
CA SER A 50 -8.91 7.51 20.93
C SER A 50 -7.56 6.79 20.73
N MET A 51 -7.08 6.04 21.73
CA MET A 51 -5.84 5.26 21.61
C MET A 51 -5.93 4.13 20.60
N GLU A 52 -7.10 3.49 20.46
CA GLU A 52 -7.33 2.45 19.46
C GLU A 52 -7.25 3.03 18.05
N TYR A 53 -7.88 4.19 17.81
CA TYR A 53 -7.85 4.84 16.51
C TYR A 53 -6.45 5.36 16.15
N ILE A 54 -5.70 5.89 17.11
CA ILE A 54 -4.28 6.27 16.90
C ILE A 54 -3.45 5.04 16.49
N ASN A 55 -3.63 3.91 17.15
CA ASN A 55 -2.93 2.67 16.80
C ASN A 55 -3.28 2.18 15.39
N ARG A 56 -4.56 2.23 15.00
CA ARG A 56 -5.01 1.90 13.65
C ARG A 56 -4.40 2.83 12.60
N ILE A 57 -4.35 4.14 12.87
CA ILE A 57 -3.72 5.15 12.01
C ILE A 57 -2.23 4.81 11.78
N ASN A 58 -1.48 4.58 12.86
CA ASN A 58 -0.05 4.25 12.76
C ASN A 58 0.19 2.98 11.94
N LEU A 59 -0.66 1.98 12.11
CA LEU A 59 -0.58 0.72 11.39
C LEU A 59 -0.88 0.88 9.89
N GLU A 60 -1.87 1.70 9.51
CA GLU A 60 -2.13 2.01 8.10
C GLU A 60 -1.02 2.85 7.47
N LEU A 61 -0.42 3.80 8.21
CA LEU A 61 0.75 4.55 7.74
C LEU A 61 1.94 3.63 7.48
N GLU A 62 2.20 2.66 8.35
CA GLU A 62 3.23 1.64 8.14
C GLU A 62 2.94 0.76 6.92
N ARG A 63 1.67 0.35 6.71
CA ARG A 63 1.26 -0.40 5.51
C ARG A 63 1.49 0.41 4.23
N ILE A 64 1.13 1.69 4.23
CA ILE A 64 1.37 2.60 3.09
C ILE A 64 2.87 2.73 2.82
N ARG A 65 3.69 2.96 3.85
CA ARG A 65 5.15 3.01 3.70
C ARG A 65 5.71 1.72 3.11
N ARG A 66 5.22 0.56 3.54
CA ARG A 66 5.63 -0.73 2.96
C ARG A 66 5.24 -0.86 1.50
N LEU A 67 4.02 -0.44 1.12
CA LEU A 67 3.59 -0.44 -0.28
C LEU A 67 4.46 0.48 -1.15
N LEU A 68 4.81 1.67 -0.66
CA LEU A 68 5.69 2.60 -1.38
C LEU A 68 7.13 2.09 -1.50
N ASN A 69 7.63 1.41 -0.46
CA ASN A 69 8.98 0.83 -0.44
C ASN A 69 9.10 -0.52 -1.17
N GLN A 70 7.96 -1.10 -1.55
CA GLN A 70 7.89 -2.22 -2.47
C GLN A 70 7.98 -1.65 -3.89
N THR A 71 9.18 -1.63 -4.47
CA THR A 71 9.31 -1.54 -5.92
C THR A 71 8.48 -2.67 -6.57
N PRO A 72 7.85 -2.47 -7.74
CA PRO A 72 7.07 -3.50 -8.43
C PRO A 72 7.80 -4.85 -8.54
N GLU A 73 9.12 -4.83 -8.67
CA GLU A 73 10.01 -6.00 -8.68
C GLU A 73 9.86 -6.92 -7.44
N LYS A 74 9.62 -6.35 -6.25
CA LYS A 74 9.51 -7.12 -5.00
C LYS A 74 8.17 -7.82 -4.83
N ILE A 75 7.12 -7.32 -5.48
CA ILE A 75 5.76 -7.89 -5.40
C ILE A 75 5.71 -9.23 -6.14
N ILE A 76 6.42 -9.35 -7.27
CA ILE A 76 6.50 -10.57 -8.09
C ILE A 76 7.18 -11.72 -7.33
N SER A 77 8.29 -11.43 -6.64
CA SER A 77 9.07 -12.43 -5.89
C SER A 77 8.31 -13.02 -4.69
N GLN A 78 7.36 -12.28 -4.13
CA GLN A 78 6.51 -12.78 -3.05
C GLN A 78 5.35 -13.65 -3.57
N LYS A 79 4.79 -13.33 -4.74
CA LYS A 79 3.71 -14.11 -5.34
C LYS A 79 4.19 -15.48 -5.87
N THR A 80 5.44 -15.58 -6.32
CA THR A 80 6.04 -16.84 -6.79
C THR A 80 6.48 -17.79 -5.67
N LYS A 81 6.61 -17.33 -4.42
CA LYS A 81 6.98 -18.19 -3.29
C LYS A 81 5.81 -18.96 -2.64
N ASN A 82 4.57 -18.58 -2.93
CA ASN A 82 3.37 -19.22 -2.37
C ASN A 82 2.70 -20.23 -3.34
N GLN A 83 3.41 -20.69 -4.37
CA GLN A 83 2.92 -21.68 -5.34
C GLN A 83 3.83 -22.91 -5.48
N LYS A 84 4.67 -23.21 -4.48
CA LYS A 84 5.42 -24.47 -4.39
C LYS A 84 5.07 -25.23 -3.13
#